data_AF-A0A3M3XD42-F1
#
_entry.id   AF-A0A3M3XD42-F1
#
_cell.length_a   1.000
_cell.length_b   1.000
_cell.length_c   1.000
_cell.angle_alpha   90.00
_cell.angle_beta   90.00
_cell.angle_gamma   90.00
#
_symmetry.space_group_name_H-M   'P 1'
#
loop_
_entity.id
_entity.type
_entity.pdbx_description
1 polymer ?
#
loop_
_entity_poly.entity_id
_entity_poly.type
_entity_poly.pdbx_seq_one_letter_code
_entity_poly.pdbx_strand_id
1 'polypeptide(L)' 'MQKNEQLGSKLPDIDSIVPLPPAKLAAWDGTFQWQKERDAKTAPDKPDDTLLKRLSKEKNLDPATGLPLTKN' A
#
# COMPACT_ATOMS: atom_id res chain seq x y z
N MET A 1 -0.24 24.85 26.59
CA MET A 1 -0.67 23.75 25.69
C MET A 1 -1.87 24.24 24.85
N GLN A 2 -1.66 25.12 23.87
CA GLN A 2 -2.77 25.81 23.16
C GLN A 2 -2.36 26.13 21.70
N LYS A 3 -1.95 25.11 20.93
CA LYS A 3 -1.48 25.35 19.54
C LYS A 3 -2.42 24.83 18.45
N ASN A 4 -3.54 24.18 18.81
CA ASN A 4 -4.35 23.43 17.83
C ASN A 4 -5.85 23.80 17.81
N GLU A 5 -6.37 24.61 18.73
CA GLU A 5 -7.80 25.02 18.74
C GLU A 5 -8.13 26.11 17.69
N GLN A 6 -7.12 26.75 17.12
CA GLN A 6 -7.26 27.88 16.18
C GLN A 6 -7.60 27.43 14.75
N LEU A 7 -7.37 26.15 14.44
CA LEU A 7 -7.63 25.56 13.13
C LEU A 7 -9.02 24.95 13.04
N GLY A 8 -9.97 25.42 13.88
CA GLY A 8 -11.34 24.93 14.03
C GLY A 8 -11.99 24.50 12.72
N SER A 9 -11.70 23.28 12.30
CA SER A 9 -12.28 22.64 11.13
C SER A 9 -13.50 21.91 11.66
N LYS A 10 -14.44 22.70 12.18
CA LYS A 10 -15.76 22.18 12.50
C LYS A 10 -16.44 22.00 11.17
N LEU A 11 -16.44 20.76 10.66
CA LEU A 11 -17.20 20.35 9.48
C LEU A 11 -18.68 20.61 9.78
N PRO A 12 -19.31 21.68 9.25
CA PRO A 12 -20.65 22.08 9.69
C PRO A 12 -21.78 21.24 9.11
N ASP A 13 -21.48 20.31 8.19
CA ASP A 13 -22.51 19.66 7.36
C ASP A 13 -22.40 18.13 7.30
N ILE A 14 -21.77 17.45 8.27
CA ILE A 14 -21.84 15.97 8.33
C ILE A 14 -23.27 15.51 8.64
N ASP A 15 -23.98 16.23 9.53
CA ASP A 15 -25.35 15.89 9.91
C ASP A 15 -26.41 16.31 8.88
N SER A 16 -26.03 17.09 7.86
CA SER A 16 -26.90 17.52 6.74
C SER A 16 -26.85 16.55 5.55
N ILE A 17 -25.81 15.71 5.46
CA ILE A 17 -25.74 14.58 4.54
C ILE A 17 -26.50 13.40 5.16
N VAL A 18 -27.78 13.61 5.48
CA VAL A 18 -28.73 12.51 5.60
C VAL A 18 -29.46 12.41 4.25
N PRO A 19 -29.01 11.53 3.34
CA PRO A 19 -29.94 11.05 2.34
C PRO A 19 -30.92 10.11 3.04
N LEU A 20 -32.07 9.89 2.41
CA LEU A 20 -33.08 8.87 2.73
C LEU A 20 -32.49 7.59 3.34
N PRO A 21 -33.27 6.86 4.18
CA PRO A 21 -32.77 5.69 4.92
C PRO A 21 -31.91 4.80 4.02
N PRO A 22 -30.65 4.52 4.42
CA PRO A 22 -29.68 3.90 3.54
C PRO A 22 -30.21 2.56 3.07
N ALA A 23 -30.27 2.37 1.74
CA ALA A 23 -30.48 1.07 1.16
C ALA A 23 -29.47 0.09 1.77
N LYS A 24 -29.93 -1.11 2.15
CA LYS A 24 -29.04 -2.13 2.73
C LYS A 24 -27.89 -2.36 1.75
N LEU A 25 -26.67 -2.00 2.16
CA LEU A 25 -25.47 -2.28 1.41
C LEU A 25 -25.41 -3.81 1.18
N ALA A 26 -24.99 -4.21 -0.01
CA ALA A 26 -24.71 -5.61 -0.26
C ALA A 26 -23.69 -6.12 0.77
N ALA A 27 -23.87 -7.35 1.23
CA ALA A 27 -22.91 -7.97 2.15
C ALA A 27 -21.53 -7.93 1.51
N TRP A 28 -20.59 -7.27 2.18
CA TRP A 28 -19.21 -7.22 1.71
C TRP A 28 -18.59 -8.61 1.84
N ASP A 29 -17.99 -9.08 0.75
CA ASP A 29 -17.26 -10.34 0.62
C ASP A 29 -15.93 -10.39 1.42
N GLY A 30 -15.68 -9.41 2.29
CA GLY A 30 -14.47 -9.33 3.13
C GLY A 30 -13.15 -9.23 2.38
N THR A 31 -13.19 -9.04 1.05
CA THR A 31 -12.02 -9.14 0.18
C THR A 31 -11.78 -7.82 -0.54
N PHE A 32 -10.51 -7.45 -0.68
CA PHE A 32 -10.09 -6.26 -1.43
C PHE A 32 -9.88 -6.57 -2.92
N GLN A 33 -10.27 -5.64 -3.79
CA GLN A 33 -10.07 -5.81 -5.25
C GLN A 33 -8.58 -5.96 -5.62
N TRP A 34 -7.68 -5.19 -5.00
CA TRP A 34 -6.23 -5.29 -5.27
C TRP A 34 -5.66 -6.68 -4.92
N GLN A 35 -6.24 -7.37 -3.94
CA GLN A 35 -5.80 -8.72 -3.56
C GLN A 35 -6.20 -9.72 -4.64
N LYS A 36 -7.47 -9.67 -5.10
CA LYS A 36 -7.95 -10.48 -6.24
C LYS A 36 -7.11 -10.22 -7.49
N GLU A 37 -6.73 -8.97 -7.74
CA GLU A 37 -5.84 -8.63 -8.85
C GLU A 37 -4.43 -9.20 -8.67
N ARG A 38 -3.87 -9.21 -7.45
CA ARG A 38 -2.55 -9.79 -7.20
C ARG A 38 -2.54 -11.31 -7.30
N ASP A 39 -3.56 -11.98 -6.77
CA ASP A 39 -3.71 -13.44 -6.87
C ASP A 39 -3.94 -13.88 -8.32
N ALA A 40 -4.70 -13.11 -9.10
CA ALA A 40 -4.96 -13.39 -10.51
C ALA A 40 -3.78 -13.02 -11.43
N LYS A 41 -2.92 -12.07 -11.03
CA LYS A 41 -1.72 -11.71 -11.78
C LYS A 41 -0.63 -12.72 -11.45
N THR A 42 -0.28 -13.57 -12.42
CA THR A 42 0.90 -14.42 -12.34
C THR A 42 2.10 -13.58 -11.94
N ALA A 43 2.83 -14.03 -10.92
CA ALA A 43 4.06 -13.35 -10.52
C ALA A 43 4.97 -13.23 -11.76
N PRO A 44 5.59 -12.06 -11.99
CA PRO A 44 6.56 -11.94 -13.07
C PRO A 44 7.65 -12.99 -12.90
N ASP A 45 8.10 -13.56 -14.01
CA ASP A 45 9.13 -14.59 -13.98
C ASP A 45 10.37 -14.05 -13.28
N LYS A 46 11.04 -14.92 -12.51
CA LYS A 46 12.20 -14.49 -11.73
C LYS A 46 13.28 -14.07 -12.73
N PRO A 47 13.90 -12.89 -12.56
CA PRO A 47 14.99 -12.51 -13.45
C PRO A 47 16.14 -13.52 -13.35
N ASP A 48 16.89 -13.67 -14.43
CA ASP A 48 18.07 -14.55 -14.49
C ASP A 48 19.02 -14.27 -13.31
N ASP A 49 19.47 -15.34 -12.64
CA ASP A 49 20.39 -15.25 -11.50
C ASP A 49 21.73 -14.61 -11.90
N THR A 50 22.12 -14.70 -13.18
CA THR A 50 23.34 -14.08 -13.71
C THR A 50 23.21 -12.55 -13.76
N LEU A 51 22.06 -12.04 -14.21
CA LEU A 51 21.73 -10.62 -14.24
C LEU A 51 21.62 -10.08 -12.81
N LEU A 52 20.95 -10.82 -11.93
CA LEU A 52 20.79 -10.47 -10.52
C LEU A 52 22.16 -10.29 -9.85
N LYS A 53 23.06 -11.27 -9.97
CA LYS A 53 24.42 -11.19 -9.40
C LYS A 53 25.22 -10.00 -9.93
N ARG A 54 25.11 -9.71 -11.23
CA ARG A 54 25.80 -8.57 -11.84
C ARG A 54 25.32 -7.24 -11.26
N LEU A 55 24.01 -7.03 -11.20
CA LEU A 55 23.40 -5.80 -10.68
C LEU A 55 23.64 -5.64 -9.18
N SER A 56 23.52 -6.73 -8.41
CA SER A 56 23.82 -6.73 -6.98
C SER A 56 25.27 -6.34 -6.72
N LYS A 57 26.24 -6.90 -7.46
CA LYS A 57 27.65 -6.51 -7.34
C LYS A 57 27.88 -5.04 -7.69
N GLU A 58 27.25 -4.54 -8.75
CA GLU A 58 27.35 -3.13 -9.16
C GLU A 58 26.80 -2.18 -8.10
N LYS A 59 25.73 -2.58 -7.40
CA LYS A 59 25.09 -1.79 -6.34
C LYS A 59 25.61 -2.10 -4.93
N ASN A 60 26.67 -2.92 -4.80
CA ASN A 60 27.21 -3.38 -3.52
C ASN A 60 26.14 -4.02 -2.61
N LEU A 61 25.22 -4.77 -3.21
CA LEU A 61 24.17 -5.53 -2.55
C LEU A 61 24.51 -7.02 -2.55
N ASP A 62 24.01 -7.73 -1.55
CA ASP A 62 24.03 -9.19 -1.52
C ASP A 62 22.96 -9.73 -2.49
N PRO A 63 23.31 -10.62 -3.44
CA PRO A 63 22.37 -11.12 -4.45
C PRO A 63 21.31 -12.09 -3.91
N ALA A 64 21.51 -12.68 -2.73
CA ALA A 64 20.56 -13.60 -2.12
C ALA A 64 19.54 -12.87 -1.22
N THR A 65 19.96 -11.81 -0.55
CA THR A 65 19.17 -11.09 0.46
C THR A 65 18.74 -9.70 0.02
N GLY A 66 19.37 -9.13 -1.02
CA GLY A 66 19.12 -7.76 -1.50
C GLY A 66 19.59 -6.66 -0.55
N LEU A 67 20.30 -7.01 0.53
CA LEU A 67 20.78 -6.08 1.54
C LEU A 67 22.14 -5.48 1.15
N PRO A 68 22.44 -4.23 1.56
CA PRO A 68 23.75 -3.64 1.32
C PRO A 68 24.84 -4.40 2.08
N LEU A 69 25.96 -4.64 1.38
CA LEU A 69 27.15 -5.27 1.97
C LEU A 69 27.89 -4.33 2.94
N THR A 70 27.68 -3.02 2.77
CA THR A 70 28.20 -2.00 3.67
C THR A 70 27.18 -1.70 4.77
N LYS A 71 27.50 -2.06 6.00
CA LYS A 71 26.79 -1.61 7.20
C LYS A 71 27.46 -0.31 7.65
N ASN A 72 26.91 0.82 7.21
CA ASN A 72 27.22 2.12 7.81
C ASN A 72 26.11 2.49 8.79
#